data_AF-A0A7S2Q9R3-F1
#
_entry.id   AF-A0A7S2Q9R3-F1
#
_cell.length_a   1.000
_cell.length_b   1.000
_cell.length_c   1.000
_cell.angle_alpha   90.00
_cell.angle_beta   90.00
_cell.angle_gamma   90.00
#
_symmetry.space_group_name_H-M   'P 1'
#
loop_
_entity.id
_entity.type
_entity.pdbx_description
1 polymer ?
#
loop_
_entity_poly.entity_id
_entity_poly.type
_entity_poly.pdbx_seq_one_letter_code
_entity_poly.pdbx_strand_id
1 'polypeptide(L)'
;GVAYEWEHKGGAHAFKAAREVAFPLDLAKKALGIRVQDALASNDDDRRHILNAIVGRTGQGLELAPSQDDPAYSQLNVALRWRLAMAMFPSADSAGSLDALGLRNIQEPEGEKWQQRAESLYKALAGTFE
;
A
#
# COMPACT_ATOMS: atom_id res chain seq x y z
N GLY A 1 37.57 11.57 -30.32
CA GLY A 1 36.75 11.41 -29.10
C GLY A 1 35.31 11.34 -29.54
N VAL A 2 34.65 10.21 -29.32
CA VAL A 2 33.27 10.02 -29.77
C VAL A 2 32.36 10.75 -28.79
N ALA A 3 31.64 11.75 -29.29
CA ALA A 3 30.62 12.45 -28.53
C ALA A 3 29.46 11.48 -28.27
N TYR A 4 29.17 11.22 -27.00
CA TYR A 4 27.99 10.45 -26.61
C TYR A 4 26.76 11.35 -26.79
N GLU A 5 26.09 11.18 -27.94
CA GLU A 5 24.78 11.72 -28.20
C GLU A 5 23.77 10.92 -27.37
N TRP A 6 23.27 11.50 -26.28
CA TRP A 6 22.23 10.87 -25.46
C TRP A 6 20.90 10.94 -26.22
N GLU A 7 20.66 9.98 -27.11
CA GLU A 7 19.34 9.75 -27.70
C GLU A 7 18.32 9.53 -26.57
N HIS A 8 17.33 10.43 -26.47
CA HIS A 8 16.18 10.32 -25.58
C HIS A 8 15.31 9.11 -25.98
N LYS A 9 15.75 7.89 -25.66
CA LYS A 9 14.94 6.67 -25.79
C LYS A 9 14.07 6.51 -24.55
N GLY A 10 12.96 7.25 -24.55
CA GLY A 10 11.86 7.11 -23.60
C GLY A 10 11.92 8.12 -22.46
N GLY A 11 10.94 9.03 -22.41
CA GLY A 11 10.80 9.99 -21.30
C GLY A 11 10.56 9.32 -19.94
N ALA A 12 10.35 10.12 -18.88
CA ALA A 12 10.13 9.64 -17.51
C ALA A 12 9.10 8.50 -17.37
N HIS A 13 8.11 8.44 -18.27
CA HIS A 13 7.10 7.38 -18.34
C HIS A 13 7.66 6.02 -18.80
N ALA A 14 8.61 5.99 -19.73
CA ALA A 14 9.22 4.74 -20.20
C ALA A 14 10.12 4.11 -19.13
N PHE A 15 10.85 4.94 -18.38
CA PHE A 15 11.64 4.47 -17.22
C PHE A 15 10.75 3.94 -16.09
N LYS A 16 9.56 4.52 -15.89
CA LYS A 16 8.58 4.00 -14.91
C LYS A 16 8.07 2.62 -15.33
N ALA A 17 7.60 2.48 -16.57
CA ALA A 17 7.07 1.22 -17.08
C ALA A 17 8.13 0.09 -17.05
N ALA A 18 9.37 0.38 -17.45
CA ALA A 18 10.46 -0.59 -17.41
C ALA A 18 10.75 -1.09 -15.97
N ARG A 19 10.69 -0.19 -14.97
CA ARG A 19 10.86 -0.57 -13.56
C ARG A 19 9.68 -1.39 -13.02
N GLU A 20 8.46 -1.05 -13.42
CA GLU A 20 7.26 -1.75 -12.97
C GLU A 20 7.21 -3.18 -13.53
N VAL A 21 7.58 -3.39 -14.79
CA VAL A 21 7.65 -4.74 -15.38
C VAL A 21 8.71 -5.61 -14.72
N ALA A 22 9.85 -5.02 -14.34
CA ALA A 22 10.95 -5.72 -13.69
C ALA A 22 10.70 -6.05 -12.20
N PHE A 23 9.55 -5.66 -11.63
CA PHE A 23 9.24 -5.94 -10.23
C PHE A 23 9.14 -7.46 -9.97
N PRO A 24 9.74 -8.01 -8.90
CA PRO A 24 9.73 -9.46 -8.66
C PRO A 24 8.33 -10.00 -8.32
N LEU A 25 7.85 -10.99 -9.08
CA LEU A 25 6.53 -11.60 -8.87
C LEU A 25 6.40 -12.32 -7.52
N ASP A 26 7.49 -12.89 -7.00
CA ASP A 26 7.47 -13.52 -5.67
C ASP A 26 7.22 -12.51 -4.55
N LEU A 27 7.73 -11.28 -4.71
CA LEU A 27 7.42 -10.18 -3.79
C LEU A 27 5.97 -9.72 -3.99
N ALA A 28 5.49 -9.68 -5.24
CA ALA A 28 4.10 -9.35 -5.52
C ALA A 28 3.13 -10.31 -4.81
N LYS A 29 3.37 -11.62 -4.95
CA LYS A 29 2.58 -12.65 -4.29
C LYS A 29 2.57 -12.51 -2.77
N LYS A 30 3.72 -12.26 -2.15
CA LYS A 30 3.82 -12.05 -0.70
C LYS A 30 3.07 -10.78 -0.27
N ALA A 31 3.24 -9.69 -0.99
CA ALA A 31 2.63 -8.41 -0.67
C ALA A 31 1.10 -8.46 -0.73
N LEU A 32 0.52 -9.16 -1.72
CA LEU A 32 -0.93 -9.36 -1.83
C LEU A 32 -1.54 -10.16 -0.67
N GLY A 33 -0.73 -10.88 0.10
CA GLY A 33 -1.14 -11.65 1.28
C GLY A 33 -0.94 -10.95 2.63
N ILE A 34 -0.43 -9.71 2.64
CA ILE A 34 -0.18 -8.97 3.88
C ILE A 34 -1.50 -8.59 4.56
N ARG A 35 -1.53 -8.72 5.88
CA ARG A 35 -2.57 -8.15 6.75
C ARG A 35 -1.95 -7.10 7.65
N VAL A 36 -2.58 -5.93 7.75
CA VAL A 36 -2.05 -4.79 8.52
C VAL A 36 -1.84 -5.13 9.99
N GLN A 37 -2.73 -5.92 10.59
CA GLN A 37 -2.66 -6.32 11.99
C GLN A 37 -1.50 -7.28 12.32
N ASP A 38 -0.91 -7.92 11.31
CA ASP A 38 0.24 -8.81 11.48
C ASP A 38 1.57 -8.08 11.21
N ALA A 39 1.52 -6.80 10.84
CA ALA A 39 2.71 -6.06 10.46
C ALA A 39 3.65 -5.88 11.66
N LEU A 40 4.93 -6.09 11.41
CA LEU A 40 6.00 -5.79 12.37
C LEU A 40 6.42 -4.33 12.22
N ALA A 41 6.74 -3.70 13.35
CA ALA A 41 7.35 -2.38 13.39
C ALA A 41 8.64 -2.45 14.20
N SER A 42 9.61 -1.58 13.88
CA SER A 42 10.85 -1.44 14.66
C SER A 42 10.58 -0.93 16.07
N ASN A 43 9.47 -0.23 16.27
CA ASN A 43 8.98 0.24 17.57
C ASN A 43 7.60 -0.34 17.83
N ASP A 44 7.44 -1.03 18.96
CA ASP A 44 6.18 -1.65 19.36
C ASP A 44 5.08 -0.61 19.62
N ASP A 45 5.45 0.56 20.16
CA ASP A 45 4.52 1.65 20.44
C ASP A 45 3.93 2.21 19.15
N ASP A 46 4.76 2.38 18.10
CA ASP A 46 4.27 2.81 16.78
C ASP A 46 3.27 1.79 16.20
N ARG A 47 3.58 0.49 16.30
CA ARG A 47 2.63 -0.56 15.87
C ARG A 47 1.30 -0.42 16.62
N ARG A 48 1.36 -0.27 17.95
CA ARG A 48 0.19 -0.14 18.81
C ARG A 48 -0.64 1.07 18.44
N HIS A 49 0.00 2.23 18.33
CA HIS A 49 -0.64 3.50 18.00
C HIS A 49 -1.26 3.48 16.61
N ILE A 50 -0.55 2.97 15.59
CA ILE A 50 -1.07 2.84 14.23
C ILE A 50 -2.32 1.95 14.21
N LEU A 51 -2.24 0.77 14.81
CA LEU A 51 -3.37 -0.17 14.82
C LEU A 51 -4.57 0.40 15.60
N ASN A 52 -4.33 1.15 16.67
CA ASN A 52 -5.39 1.82 17.42
C ASN A 52 -5.98 3.02 16.67
N ALA A 53 -5.16 3.78 15.95
CA ALA A 53 -5.61 4.88 15.12
C ALA A 53 -6.49 4.42 13.95
N ILE A 54 -6.16 3.28 13.33
CA ILE A 54 -6.96 2.68 12.25
C ILE A 54 -8.40 2.38 12.72
N VAL A 55 -8.56 1.91 13.97
CA VAL A 55 -9.88 1.64 14.56
C VAL A 55 -10.53 2.90 15.16
N GLY A 56 -9.95 4.08 14.94
CA GLY A 56 -10.49 5.37 15.35
C GLY A 56 -10.26 5.75 16.83
N ARG A 57 -9.36 5.05 17.53
CA ARG A 57 -8.97 5.44 18.90
C ARG A 57 -8.09 6.70 18.86
N THR A 58 -8.23 7.54 19.87
CA THR A 58 -7.45 8.79 20.03
C THR A 58 -7.04 8.98 21.49
N GLY A 59 -6.06 9.86 21.73
CA GLY A 59 -5.55 10.17 23.07
C GLY A 59 -5.10 8.92 23.82
N GLN A 60 -5.56 8.74 25.06
CA GLN A 60 -5.22 7.56 25.87
C GLN A 60 -5.69 6.22 25.25
N GLY A 61 -6.65 6.26 24.33
CA GLY A 61 -7.07 5.06 23.58
C GLY A 61 -5.96 4.46 22.71
N LEU A 62 -4.94 5.24 22.34
CA LEU A 62 -3.79 4.76 21.55
C LEU A 62 -2.90 3.80 22.34
N GLU A 63 -2.91 3.86 23.67
CA GLU A 63 -2.10 3.01 24.54
C GLU A 63 -2.71 1.64 24.81
N LEU A 64 -3.96 1.41 24.40
CA LEU A 64 -4.64 0.14 24.61
C LEU A 64 -4.00 -0.97 23.78
N ALA A 65 -4.20 -2.22 24.22
CA ALA A 65 -3.87 -3.36 23.37
C ALA A 65 -4.68 -3.28 22.06
N PRO A 66 -4.03 -3.44 20.89
CA PRO A 66 -4.74 -3.43 19.61
C PRO A 66 -5.70 -4.61 19.53
N SER A 67 -6.85 -4.39 18.90
CA SER A 67 -7.72 -5.49 18.53
C SER A 67 -6.99 -6.41 17.54
N GLN A 68 -7.34 -7.70 17.51
CA GLN A 68 -6.84 -8.63 16.49
C GLN A 68 -7.79 -8.71 15.28
N ASP A 69 -9.09 -8.46 15.49
CA ASP A 69 -10.16 -8.73 14.52
C ASP A 69 -11.12 -7.54 14.37
N ASP A 70 -10.59 -6.32 14.29
CA ASP A 70 -11.43 -5.15 14.02
C ASP A 70 -11.84 -5.05 12.53
N PRO A 71 -13.13 -4.81 12.22
CA PRO A 71 -13.59 -4.62 10.83
C PRO A 71 -12.86 -3.51 10.06
N ALA A 72 -12.33 -2.49 10.75
CA ALA A 72 -11.53 -1.44 10.12
C ALA A 72 -10.24 -1.99 9.49
N TYR A 73 -9.64 -3.03 10.08
CA TYR A 73 -8.50 -3.71 9.47
C TYR A 73 -8.89 -4.42 8.19
N SER A 74 -10.03 -5.11 8.18
CA SER A 74 -10.53 -5.78 6.96
C SER A 74 -10.75 -4.78 5.83
N GLN A 75 -11.36 -3.62 6.12
CA GLN A 75 -11.55 -2.56 5.13
C GLN A 75 -10.21 -2.03 4.59
N LEU A 76 -9.26 -1.74 5.49
CA LEU A 76 -7.94 -1.25 5.09
C LEU A 76 -7.15 -2.30 4.30
N ASN A 77 -7.23 -3.58 4.68
CA ASN A 77 -6.58 -4.67 3.97
C ASN A 77 -7.10 -4.82 2.53
N VAL A 78 -8.40 -4.65 2.30
CA VAL A 78 -8.97 -4.65 0.94
C VAL A 78 -8.39 -3.49 0.13
N ALA A 79 -8.34 -2.28 0.69
CA ALA A 79 -7.79 -1.10 0.01
C ALA A 79 -6.29 -1.25 -0.30
N LEU A 80 -5.50 -1.73 0.66
CA LEU A 80 -4.07 -1.99 0.47
C LEU A 80 -3.82 -3.06 -0.59
N ARG A 81 -4.58 -4.16 -0.55
CA ARG A 81 -4.48 -5.23 -1.55
C ARG A 81 -4.78 -4.72 -2.95
N TRP A 82 -5.81 -3.88 -3.11
CA TRP A 82 -6.12 -3.26 -4.40
C TRP A 82 -5.00 -2.33 -4.88
N ARG A 83 -4.45 -1.47 -4.00
CA ARG A 83 -3.31 -0.60 -4.37
C ARG A 83 -2.08 -1.38 -4.81
N LEU A 84 -1.72 -2.42 -4.06
CA LEU A 84 -0.59 -3.29 -4.40
C LEU A 84 -0.83 -4.01 -5.73
N ALA A 85 -2.04 -4.52 -5.95
CA ALA A 85 -2.43 -5.14 -7.22
C ALA A 85 -2.28 -4.20 -8.42
N MET A 86 -2.73 -2.95 -8.30
CA MET A 86 -2.58 -1.96 -9.38
C MET A 86 -1.11 -1.65 -9.67
N ALA A 87 -0.28 -1.55 -8.64
CA ALA A 87 1.16 -1.34 -8.81
C ALA A 87 1.86 -2.54 -9.47
N MET A 88 1.37 -3.76 -9.24
CA MET A 88 1.95 -5.01 -9.74
C MET A 88 1.39 -5.45 -11.09
N PHE A 89 0.29 -4.85 -11.54
CA PHE A 89 -0.42 -5.25 -12.75
C PHE A 89 0.50 -5.31 -13.99
N PRO A 90 1.38 -4.33 -14.27
CA PRO A 90 2.24 -4.37 -15.45
C PRO A 90 3.22 -5.56 -15.45
N SER A 91 3.82 -5.87 -14.29
CA SER A 91 4.72 -7.03 -14.15
C SER A 91 3.95 -8.34 -14.32
N ALA A 92 2.79 -8.46 -13.68
CA ALA A 92 1.98 -9.66 -13.72
C ALA A 92 1.40 -9.92 -15.12
N ASP A 93 1.02 -8.89 -15.86
CA ASP A 93 0.55 -8.99 -17.25
C ASP A 93 1.70 -9.42 -18.18
N SER A 94 2.85 -8.75 -18.08
CA SER A 94 4.04 -9.10 -18.88
C SER A 94 4.52 -10.54 -18.65
N ALA A 95 4.26 -11.10 -17.47
CA ALA A 95 4.64 -12.46 -17.11
C ALA A 95 3.50 -13.48 -17.25
N GLY A 96 2.33 -13.10 -17.79
CA GLY A 96 1.18 -14.00 -17.94
C GLY A 96 0.62 -14.54 -16.63
N SER A 97 0.82 -13.82 -15.52
CA SER A 97 0.55 -14.28 -14.15
C SER A 97 -0.67 -13.62 -13.50
N LEU A 98 -1.48 -12.88 -14.26
CA LEU A 98 -2.68 -12.19 -13.75
C LEU A 98 -3.64 -13.14 -13.03
N ASP A 99 -3.87 -14.33 -13.58
CA ASP A 99 -4.76 -15.34 -13.00
C ASP A 99 -4.17 -15.96 -11.74
N ALA A 100 -2.88 -16.32 -11.79
CA ALA A 100 -2.16 -16.93 -10.66
C ALA A 100 -2.09 -15.98 -9.44
N LEU A 101 -2.10 -14.68 -9.68
CA LEU A 101 -2.10 -13.64 -8.64
C LEU A 101 -3.51 -13.11 -8.31
N GLY A 102 -4.56 -13.59 -8.99
CA GLY A 102 -5.94 -13.20 -8.76
C GLY A 102 -6.25 -11.74 -9.12
N LEU A 103 -5.51 -11.15 -10.07
CA LEU A 103 -5.60 -9.73 -10.41
C LEU A 103 -6.71 -9.39 -11.41
N ARG A 104 -7.22 -10.37 -12.19
CA ARG A 104 -8.27 -10.11 -13.19
C ARG A 104 -9.59 -9.63 -12.60
N ASN A 105 -9.90 -10.11 -11.39
CA ASN A 105 -11.18 -9.87 -10.72
C ASN A 105 -10.99 -9.08 -9.42
N ILE A 106 -9.89 -8.33 -9.30
CA ILE A 106 -9.67 -7.53 -8.11
C ILE A 106 -10.67 -6.37 -8.08
N GLN A 107 -11.48 -6.35 -7.02
CA GLN A 107 -12.52 -5.33 -6.87
C GLN A 107 -11.90 -4.05 -6.30
N GLU A 108 -12.22 -2.92 -6.92
CA GLU A 108 -11.94 -1.61 -6.33
C GLU A 108 -12.76 -1.47 -5.03
N PRO A 109 -12.14 -1.06 -3.91
CA PRO A 109 -12.87 -0.84 -2.67
C PRO A 109 -14.01 0.16 -2.87
N GLU A 110 -15.24 -0.23 -2.51
CA GLU A 110 -16.42 0.62 -2.62
C GLU A 110 -16.31 1.86 -1.71
N GLY A 111 -16.58 3.04 -2.26
CA GLY A 111 -16.80 4.27 -1.48
C GLY A 111 -15.56 5.13 -1.16
N GLU A 112 -14.39 4.87 -1.76
CA GLU A 112 -13.18 5.56 -1.32
C GLU A 112 -12.96 6.96 -1.95
N LYS A 113 -13.46 7.98 -1.25
CA LYS A 113 -12.75 9.28 -1.07
C LYS A 113 -11.59 9.13 -0.09
N TRP A 114 -10.76 8.10 -0.25
CA TRP A 114 -9.68 7.75 0.68
C TRP A 114 -8.65 8.86 0.86
N GLN A 115 -8.45 9.68 -0.18
CA GLN A 115 -7.64 10.90 -0.14
C GLN A 115 -8.12 11.81 1.00
N GLN A 116 -9.44 11.96 1.17
CA GLN A 116 -10.03 12.81 2.19
C GLN A 116 -9.84 12.23 3.61
N ARG A 117 -9.85 10.90 3.74
CA ARG A 117 -9.65 10.22 5.03
C ARG A 117 -8.18 10.19 5.44
N ALA A 118 -7.27 9.97 4.50
CA ALA A 118 -5.83 10.09 4.71
C ALA A 118 -5.41 11.53 5.06
N GLU A 119 -5.97 12.53 4.37
CA GLU A 119 -5.78 13.94 4.71
C GLU A 119 -6.33 14.27 6.10
N SER A 120 -7.50 13.72 6.47
CA SER A 120 -8.08 13.92 7.80
C SER A 120 -7.22 13.29 8.90
N LEU A 121 -6.68 12.09 8.68
CA LEU A 121 -5.78 11.42 9.62
C LEU A 121 -4.46 12.18 9.76
N TYR A 122 -3.88 12.65 8.65
CA TYR A 122 -2.69 13.49 8.67
C TYR A 122 -2.93 14.79 9.44
N LYS A 123 -4.07 15.46 9.23
CA LYS A 123 -4.44 16.67 10.00
C LYS A 123 -4.64 16.39 11.48
N ALA A 124 -5.26 15.27 11.84
CA ALA A 124 -5.47 14.88 13.25
C ALA A 124 -4.15 14.54 13.96
N LEU A 125 -3.23 13.88 13.26
CA LEU A 125 -1.88 13.56 13.77
C LEU A 125 -0.97 14.79 13.80
N ALA A 126 -1.09 15.72 12.85
CA ALA A 126 -0.30 16.95 12.83
C ALA A 126 -0.76 17.95 13.92
N GLY A 127 -2.06 17.99 14.23
CA GLY A 127 -2.62 18.86 15.27
C GLY A 127 -2.41 18.38 16.71
N THR A 128 -1.72 17.26 16.93
CA THR A 128 -1.39 16.72 18.27
C THR A 128 0.06 17.02 18.71
N PHE A 129 0.81 17.79 17.91
CA PHE A 129 2.20 18.21 18.19
C PHE A 129 2.36 19.74 18.38
N GLU A 130 1.28 20.48 18.61
CA GLU A 130 1.30 21.89 19.08
C GLU A 130 0.88 21.97 20.55
#